data_AF-A0A545TI31-F1
#
_entry.id   AF-A0A545TI31-F1
#
_cell.length_a   1.000
_cell.length_b   1.000
_cell.length_c   1.000
_cell.angle_alpha   90.00
_cell.angle_beta   90.00
_cell.angle_gamma   90.00
#
_symmetry.space_group_name_H-M   'P 1'
#
loop_
_entity.id
_entity.type
_entity.pdbx_description
1 polymer ?
#
loop_
_entity_poly.entity_id
_entity_poly.type
_entity_poly.pdbx_seq_one_letter_code
_entity_poly.pdbx_strand_id
1 'polypeptide(L)'
;MNKLRPTIPIANWKVALNIEESQKVQNQESVPAFNCDCESCEHWRKMYEKVLPEGILLELKRLGINLDTPSDAYEHGSGEDGRHFRIIFHIVGRILSGPEAYRCEQQIDSSVLNYQVTRETPYFSIVVLPYAESYDKGPIYEKSKKGELITIDMRLSIP
;
A
#
# COMPACT_ATOMS: atom_id res chain seq x y z
N MET A 1 24.85 -8.62 -16.11
CA MET A 1 24.75 -7.23 -15.60
C MET A 1 23.85 -7.22 -14.38
N ASN A 2 24.33 -6.79 -13.22
CA ASN A 2 23.46 -6.55 -12.06
C ASN A 2 22.55 -5.37 -12.40
N LYS A 3 21.27 -5.63 -12.67
CA LYS A 3 20.27 -4.56 -12.82
C LYS A 3 20.25 -3.76 -11.52
N LEU A 4 20.63 -2.49 -11.58
CA LEU A 4 20.54 -1.57 -10.45
C LEU A 4 19.07 -1.54 -9.99
N ARG A 5 18.83 -1.77 -8.71
CA ARG A 5 17.50 -1.63 -8.11
C ARG A 5 17.26 -0.14 -7.90
N PRO A 6 16.26 0.47 -8.55
CA PRO A 6 15.97 1.88 -8.32
C PRO A 6 15.50 2.07 -6.87
N THR A 7 15.97 3.15 -6.26
CA THR A 7 15.44 3.61 -4.98
C THR A 7 14.36 4.64 -5.24
N ILE A 8 13.14 4.38 -4.77
CA ILE A 8 11.97 5.20 -5.03
C ILE A 8 11.41 5.67 -3.69
N PRO A 9 11.20 7.00 -3.51
CA PRO A 9 10.50 7.49 -2.34
C PRO A 9 9.00 7.16 -2.45
N ILE A 10 8.38 6.90 -1.31
CA ILE A 10 6.92 6.83 -1.16
C ILE A 10 6.58 7.47 0.18
N ALA A 11 5.91 8.62 0.16
CA ALA A 11 5.76 9.49 1.32
C ALA A 11 7.11 9.70 2.05
N ASN A 12 7.22 9.26 3.30
CA ASN A 12 8.43 9.39 4.12
C ASN A 12 9.36 8.17 4.07
N TRP A 13 9.08 7.16 3.24
CA TRP A 13 9.91 5.96 3.08
C TRP A 13 10.76 6.01 1.82
N LYS A 14 11.88 5.29 1.85
CA LYS A 14 12.72 5.00 0.68
C LYS A 14 12.75 3.50 0.46
N VAL A 15 12.35 3.06 -0.73
CA VAL A 15 12.26 1.64 -1.07
C VAL A 15 13.19 1.31 -2.22
N ALA A 16 14.09 0.34 -2.04
CA ALA A 16 14.82 -0.28 -3.14
C ALA A 16 13.92 -1.30 -3.83
N LEU A 17 13.55 -1.03 -5.07
CA LEU A 17 12.52 -1.79 -5.77
C LEU A 17 13.10 -2.87 -6.69
N ASN A 18 12.42 -4.01 -6.76
CA ASN A 18 12.57 -4.95 -7.85
C ASN A 18 11.31 -4.91 -8.73
N ILE A 19 11.37 -4.15 -9.82
CA ILE A 19 10.21 -3.90 -10.70
C ILE A 19 9.66 -5.21 -11.29
N GLU A 20 10.54 -6.08 -11.79
CA GLU A 20 10.13 -7.32 -12.45
C GLU A 20 9.42 -8.27 -11.50
N GLU A 21 9.90 -8.40 -10.27
CA GLU A 21 9.23 -9.24 -9.28
C GLU A 21 7.97 -8.55 -8.73
N SER A 22 7.96 -7.22 -8.62
CA SER A 22 6.77 -6.45 -8.22
C SER A 22 5.62 -6.64 -9.21
N GLN A 23 5.89 -6.74 -10.50
CA GLN A 23 4.87 -7.01 -11.51
C GLN A 23 4.26 -8.41 -11.37
N LYS A 24 5.05 -9.40 -10.94
CA LYS A 24 4.58 -10.80 -10.79
C LYS A 24 3.68 -11.02 -9.58
N VAL A 25 3.82 -10.19 -8.54
CA VAL A 25 3.01 -10.30 -7.31
C VAL A 25 1.73 -9.48 -7.36
N GLN A 26 1.63 -8.55 -8.30
CA GLN A 26 0.41 -7.78 -8.53
C GLN A 26 -0.65 -8.65 -9.20
N ASN A 27 -1.90 -8.47 -8.76
CA ASN A 27 -3.08 -9.17 -9.30
C ASN A 27 -2.90 -10.71 -9.39
N GLN A 28 -2.29 -11.33 -8.37
CA GLN A 28 -2.26 -12.78 -8.24
C GLN A 28 -3.59 -13.32 -7.71
N GLU A 29 -4.01 -14.52 -8.11
CA GLU A 29 -5.25 -15.17 -7.64
C GLU A 29 -5.37 -15.30 -6.12
N SER A 30 -4.25 -15.31 -5.41
CA SER A 30 -4.20 -15.41 -3.96
C SER A 30 -4.59 -14.12 -3.22
N VAL A 31 -4.65 -12.97 -3.90
CA VAL A 31 -4.99 -11.69 -3.25
C VAL A 31 -6.50 -11.47 -3.19
N PRO A 32 -7.04 -10.88 -2.11
CA PRO A 32 -8.48 -10.68 -1.94
C PRO A 32 -9.19 -9.97 -3.11
N ALA A 33 -8.56 -8.98 -3.71
CA ALA A 33 -9.15 -8.18 -4.79
C ALA A 33 -8.85 -8.70 -6.21
N PHE A 34 -8.34 -9.93 -6.37
CA PHE A 34 -8.11 -10.53 -7.68
C PHE A 34 -9.39 -10.60 -8.51
N ASN A 35 -9.41 -9.91 -9.67
CA ASN A 35 -10.59 -9.78 -10.53
C ASN A 35 -11.89 -9.41 -9.78
N CYS A 36 -11.77 -8.67 -8.68
CA CYS A 36 -12.91 -8.30 -7.85
C CYS A 36 -13.65 -7.08 -8.43
N ASP A 37 -14.97 -7.22 -8.52
CA ASP A 37 -15.94 -6.21 -8.98
C ASP A 37 -16.87 -5.74 -7.85
N CYS A 38 -16.50 -6.00 -6.60
CA CYS A 38 -17.26 -5.46 -5.48
C CYS A 38 -17.30 -3.92 -5.52
N GLU A 39 -18.32 -3.35 -4.89
CA GLU A 39 -18.54 -1.90 -4.88
C GLU A 39 -17.30 -1.12 -4.44
N SER A 40 -16.55 -1.65 -3.45
CA SER A 40 -15.32 -1.01 -2.97
C SER A 40 -14.21 -0.96 -4.02
N CYS A 41 -13.98 -2.07 -4.72
CA CYS A 41 -13.00 -2.15 -5.80
C CYS A 41 -13.38 -1.27 -6.99
N GLU A 42 -14.67 -1.25 -7.36
CA GLU A 42 -15.15 -0.35 -8.41
C GLU A 42 -15.01 1.12 -8.05
N HIS A 43 -15.37 1.48 -6.81
CA HIS A 43 -15.32 2.86 -6.36
C HIS A 43 -13.88 3.37 -6.35
N TRP A 44 -12.95 2.56 -5.83
CA TRP A 44 -11.52 2.84 -5.90
C TRP A 44 -11.05 3.11 -7.34
N ARG A 45 -11.31 2.19 -8.28
CA ARG A 45 -10.91 2.34 -9.71
C ARG A 45 -11.41 3.64 -10.34
N LYS A 46 -12.60 4.11 -9.96
CA LYS A 46 -13.20 5.35 -10.49
C LYS A 46 -12.62 6.62 -9.87
N MET A 47 -12.04 6.52 -8.66
CA MET A 47 -11.77 7.71 -7.83
C MET A 47 -10.31 7.93 -7.47
N TYR A 48 -9.42 6.92 -7.55
CA TYR A 48 -8.06 7.03 -7.02
C TYR A 48 -7.28 8.24 -7.57
N GLU A 49 -7.43 8.60 -8.84
CA GLU A 49 -6.74 9.75 -9.43
C GLU A 49 -7.21 11.10 -8.85
N LYS A 50 -8.44 11.15 -8.33
CA LYS A 50 -9.01 12.36 -7.71
C LYS A 50 -8.72 12.44 -6.22
N VAL A 51 -8.64 11.30 -5.54
CA VAL A 51 -8.51 11.25 -4.08
C VAL A 51 -7.07 11.10 -3.61
N LEU A 52 -6.15 10.55 -4.41
CA LEU A 52 -4.74 10.48 -4.02
C LEU A 52 -4.08 11.87 -4.10
N PRO A 53 -3.25 12.27 -3.11
CA PRO A 53 -2.38 13.43 -3.29
C PRO A 53 -1.47 13.25 -4.51
N GLU A 54 -1.27 14.30 -5.31
CA GLU A 54 -0.54 14.21 -6.59
C GLU A 54 0.87 13.61 -6.44
N GLY A 55 1.61 14.00 -5.41
CA GLY A 55 2.92 13.44 -5.10
C GLY A 55 2.88 11.93 -4.83
N ILE A 56 1.90 11.47 -4.05
CA ILE A 56 1.69 10.05 -3.75
C ILE A 56 1.31 9.28 -5.02
N LEU A 57 0.39 9.82 -5.83
CA LEU A 57 -0.01 9.19 -7.09
C LEU A 57 1.19 8.98 -8.01
N LEU A 58 2.06 9.98 -8.14
CA LEU A 58 3.29 9.90 -8.93
C LEU A 58 4.26 8.85 -8.36
N GLU A 59 4.45 8.82 -7.04
CA GLU A 59 5.34 7.86 -6.37
C GLU A 59 4.86 6.42 -6.54
N LEU A 60 3.56 6.16 -6.37
CA LEU A 60 2.96 4.84 -6.59
C LEU A 60 3.12 4.40 -8.06
N LYS A 61 2.90 5.30 -9.03
CA LYS A 61 3.14 5.02 -10.45
C LYS A 61 4.62 4.71 -10.71
N ARG A 62 5.56 5.42 -10.07
CA ARG A 62 7.01 5.13 -10.18
C ARG A 62 7.40 3.79 -9.55
N LEU A 63 6.69 3.36 -8.51
CA LEU A 63 6.84 2.02 -7.94
C LEU A 63 6.36 0.90 -8.88
N GLY A 64 5.77 1.23 -10.03
CA GLY A 64 5.25 0.27 -10.99
C GLY A 64 4.00 -0.45 -10.49
N ILE A 65 3.25 0.18 -9.59
CA ILE A 65 1.98 -0.34 -9.08
C ILE A 65 0.89 -0.05 -10.08
N ASN A 66 0.15 -1.08 -10.46
CA ASN A 66 -1.10 -0.97 -11.18
C ASN A 66 -2.22 -0.60 -10.19
N LEU A 67 -2.56 0.69 -10.15
CA LEU A 67 -3.55 1.23 -9.23
C LEU A 67 -4.96 0.69 -9.48
N ASP A 68 -5.26 0.17 -10.68
CA ASP A 68 -6.56 -0.42 -10.98
C ASP A 68 -6.79 -1.78 -10.30
N THR A 69 -5.73 -2.44 -9.85
CA THR A 69 -5.75 -3.79 -9.28
C THR A 69 -5.08 -3.80 -7.90
N PRO A 70 -5.76 -3.26 -6.85
CA PRO A 70 -5.27 -3.41 -5.49
C PRO A 70 -5.15 -4.88 -5.10
N SER A 71 -4.31 -5.17 -4.12
CA SER A 71 -4.30 -6.50 -3.49
C SER A 71 -5.54 -6.70 -2.62
N ASP A 72 -5.97 -5.64 -1.95
CA ASP A 72 -7.23 -5.59 -1.19
C ASP A 72 -7.79 -4.17 -1.21
N ALA A 73 -9.12 -4.06 -1.22
CA ALA A 73 -9.82 -2.78 -1.17
C ALA A 73 -11.20 -2.97 -0.53
N TYR A 74 -11.41 -2.34 0.62
CA TYR A 74 -12.69 -2.40 1.32
C TYR A 74 -13.00 -1.10 2.07
N GLU A 75 -14.29 -0.80 2.16
CA GLU A 75 -14.83 0.24 3.01
C GLU A 75 -14.93 -0.25 4.47
N HIS A 76 -14.52 0.58 5.42
CA HIS A 76 -14.61 0.26 6.85
C HIS A 76 -15.43 1.27 7.66
N GLY A 77 -16.05 2.24 7.00
CA GLY A 77 -16.84 3.27 7.66
C GLY A 77 -17.22 4.42 6.73
N SER A 78 -17.94 5.38 7.27
CA SER A 78 -18.27 6.64 6.62
C SER A 78 -18.34 7.77 7.65
N GLY A 79 -18.14 9.00 7.20
CA GLY A 79 -18.16 10.20 8.03
C GLY A 79 -18.50 11.46 7.23
N GLU A 80 -18.28 12.62 7.84
CA GLU A 80 -18.55 13.93 7.20
C GLU A 80 -17.71 14.17 5.94
N ASP A 81 -16.55 13.53 5.84
CA ASP A 81 -15.60 13.63 4.72
C ASP A 81 -15.76 12.54 3.66
N GLY A 82 -16.81 11.71 3.77
CA GLY A 82 -17.18 10.69 2.80
C GLY A 82 -17.05 9.26 3.34
N ARG A 83 -16.89 8.30 2.42
CA ARG A 83 -16.70 6.88 2.74
C ARG A 83 -15.23 6.60 3.03
N HIS A 84 -14.95 5.80 4.05
CA HIS A 84 -13.60 5.51 4.51
C HIS A 84 -13.12 4.16 3.97
N PHE A 85 -12.02 4.19 3.23
CA PHE A 85 -11.45 3.06 2.53
C PHE A 85 -10.08 2.68 3.10
N ARG A 86 -9.81 1.38 3.15
CA ARG A 86 -8.47 0.83 3.25
C ARG A 86 -8.10 0.18 1.91
N ILE A 87 -6.96 0.58 1.36
CA ILE A 87 -6.45 0.10 0.07
C ILE A 87 -5.05 -0.44 0.26
N ILE A 88 -4.82 -1.67 -0.15
CA ILE A 88 -3.56 -2.38 0.06
C ILE A 88 -2.94 -2.76 -1.29
N PHE A 89 -1.65 -2.48 -1.43
CA PHE A 89 -0.82 -2.97 -2.53
C PHE A 89 0.39 -3.72 -2.00
N HIS A 90 0.92 -4.63 -2.82
CA HIS A 90 2.17 -5.33 -2.53
C HIS A 90 3.19 -5.11 -3.64
N ILE A 91 4.44 -4.90 -3.23
CA ILE A 91 5.59 -4.78 -4.12
C ILE A 91 6.75 -5.63 -3.60
N VAL A 92 7.73 -5.91 -4.44
CA VAL A 92 8.93 -6.66 -4.06
C VAL A 92 10.13 -5.73 -4.00
N GLY A 93 10.81 -5.71 -2.86
CA GLY A 93 11.96 -4.81 -2.67
C GLY A 93 12.60 -4.92 -1.30
N ARG A 94 13.09 -3.78 -0.82
CA ARG A 94 13.55 -3.59 0.57
C ARG A 94 13.27 -2.16 1.01
N ILE A 95 12.73 -1.99 2.21
CA ILE A 95 12.64 -0.68 2.86
C ILE A 95 14.05 -0.30 3.34
N LEU A 96 14.56 0.82 2.85
CA LEU A 96 15.90 1.31 3.21
C LEU A 96 15.86 2.24 4.42
N SER A 97 14.81 3.05 4.51
CA SER A 97 14.60 4.01 5.59
C SER A 97 13.16 4.52 5.58
N GLY A 98 12.67 4.99 6.71
CA GLY A 98 11.40 5.69 6.85
C GLY A 98 10.89 5.62 8.28
N PRO A 99 9.69 6.15 8.55
CA PRO A 99 9.03 6.02 9.84
C PRO A 99 8.83 4.55 10.24
N GLU A 100 8.85 4.29 11.55
CA GLU A 100 8.50 2.97 12.09
C GLU A 100 7.03 2.66 11.78
N ALA A 101 6.78 1.44 11.29
CA ALA A 101 5.44 0.99 10.90
C ALA A 101 4.53 0.73 12.11
N TYR A 102 5.10 0.51 13.29
CA TYR A 102 4.36 0.26 14.52
C TYR A 102 4.73 1.29 15.58
N ARG A 103 3.76 1.62 16.42
CA ARG A 103 3.99 2.30 17.69
C ARG A 103 3.41 1.48 18.82
N CYS A 104 4.06 1.52 19.98
CA CYS A 104 3.57 0.86 21.18
C CYS A 104 2.60 1.79 21.90
N GLU A 105 1.33 1.40 22.03
CA GLU A 105 0.37 2.13 22.85
C GLU A 105 0.39 1.54 24.26
N GLN A 106 1.01 2.29 25.19
CA GLN A 106 1.27 1.85 26.57
C GLN A 106 0.02 1.42 27.35
N GLN A 107 -1.17 1.81 26.90
CA GLN A 107 -2.43 1.54 27.60
C GLN A 107 -3.04 0.16 27.26
N ILE A 108 -2.64 -0.47 26.16
CA ILE A 108 -3.26 -1.70 25.66
C ILE A 108 -2.26 -2.83 25.35
N ASP A 109 -0.99 -2.65 25.73
CA ASP A 109 0.13 -3.58 25.50
C ASP A 109 0.08 -4.24 24.10
N SER A 110 -0.28 -3.42 23.11
CA SER A 110 -0.43 -3.86 21.73
C SER A 110 0.24 -2.86 20.79
N SER A 111 0.82 -3.39 19.73
CA SER A 111 1.37 -2.60 18.64
C SER A 111 0.25 -2.22 17.68
N VAL A 112 0.13 -0.92 17.39
CA VAL A 112 -0.78 -0.41 16.37
C VAL A 112 0.02 0.13 15.19
N LEU A 113 -0.54 0.00 13.98
CA LEU A 113 0.07 0.57 12.77
C LEU A 113 0.16 2.09 12.88
N ASN A 114 1.36 2.62 12.65
CA ASN A 114 1.68 4.02 12.76
C ASN A 114 1.57 4.71 11.39
N TYR A 115 0.33 4.92 10.95
CA TYR A 115 0.05 5.62 9.70
C TYR A 115 0.59 7.04 9.71
N GLN A 116 1.24 7.42 8.62
CA GLN A 116 1.68 8.79 8.36
C GLN A 116 0.58 9.52 7.63
N VAL A 117 -0.03 10.50 8.28
CA VAL A 117 -1.01 11.39 7.65
C VAL A 117 -0.27 12.32 6.70
N THR A 118 -0.65 12.31 5.42
CA THR A 118 -0.04 13.22 4.42
C THR A 118 -0.99 14.32 3.96
N ARG A 119 -2.30 14.15 4.22
CA ARG A 119 -3.33 15.17 3.97
C ARG A 119 -4.52 14.93 4.90
N GLU A 120 -5.01 16.00 5.53
CA GLU A 120 -6.16 15.93 6.46
C GLU A 120 -7.52 15.94 5.74
N THR A 121 -7.64 16.62 4.60
CA THR A 121 -8.92 16.75 3.88
C THR A 121 -8.73 16.81 2.35
N PRO A 122 -9.37 15.90 1.58
CA PRO A 122 -9.94 14.64 2.06
C PRO A 122 -8.84 13.79 2.70
N TYR A 123 -9.18 13.09 3.78
CA TYR A 123 -8.20 12.38 4.60
C TYR A 123 -7.40 11.38 3.77
N PHE A 124 -6.07 11.38 3.96
CA PHE A 124 -5.17 10.38 3.41
C PHE A 124 -4.01 10.12 4.36
N SER A 125 -3.80 8.84 4.66
CA SER A 125 -2.67 8.36 5.43
C SER A 125 -2.14 7.05 4.85
N ILE A 126 -0.86 6.78 5.08
CA ILE A 126 -0.14 5.66 4.48
C ILE A 126 0.85 5.07 5.48
N VAL A 127 1.03 3.76 5.42
CA VAL A 127 2.11 3.04 6.10
C VAL A 127 2.75 2.05 5.14
N VAL A 128 4.08 1.90 5.25
CA VAL A 128 4.87 0.96 4.44
C VAL A 128 5.61 0.04 5.39
N LEU A 129 5.46 -1.27 5.20
CA LEU A 129 6.00 -2.29 6.11
C LEU A 129 6.38 -3.58 5.38
N PRO A 130 7.29 -4.39 5.93
CA PRO A 130 7.50 -5.74 5.43
C PRO A 130 6.21 -6.56 5.55
N TYR A 131 5.84 -7.30 4.49
CA TYR A 131 4.61 -8.12 4.50
C TYR A 131 4.62 -9.18 5.61
N ALA A 132 5.79 -9.69 6.00
CA ALA A 132 5.93 -10.64 7.10
C ALA A 132 5.45 -10.07 8.46
N GLU A 133 5.32 -8.75 8.57
CA GLU A 133 4.78 -8.07 9.75
C GLU A 133 3.29 -7.73 9.57
N SER A 134 2.78 -7.74 8.34
CA SER A 134 1.34 -7.59 8.07
C SER A 134 0.58 -8.86 8.47
N TYR A 135 -0.61 -8.66 9.04
CA TYR A 135 -1.56 -9.74 9.35
C TYR A 135 -2.57 -9.96 8.20
N ASP A 136 -2.41 -9.25 7.08
CA ASP A 136 -3.34 -9.30 5.95
C ASP A 136 -3.04 -10.48 5.02
N LYS A 137 -4.05 -10.89 4.24
CA LYS A 137 -3.83 -11.81 3.12
C LYS A 137 -3.14 -11.07 1.98
N GLY A 138 -2.17 -11.73 1.35
CA GLY A 138 -1.39 -11.15 0.27
C GLY A 138 -0.91 -12.19 -0.75
N PRO A 139 -0.15 -11.75 -1.76
CA PRO A 139 0.31 -12.60 -2.84
C PRO A 139 1.30 -13.66 -2.34
N ILE A 140 1.41 -14.75 -3.10
CA ILE A 140 2.37 -15.82 -2.80
C ILE A 140 3.71 -15.39 -3.38
N TYR A 141 4.69 -15.16 -2.48
CA TYR A 141 6.04 -14.80 -2.87
C TYR A 141 7.06 -15.47 -1.95
N GLU A 142 7.85 -16.38 -2.50
CA GLU A 142 8.96 -16.99 -1.78
C GLU A 142 10.11 -15.98 -1.65
N LYS A 143 10.47 -15.66 -0.40
CA LYS A 143 11.58 -14.74 -0.11
C LYS A 143 12.83 -15.24 -0.82
N SER A 144 13.46 -14.35 -1.59
CA SER A 144 14.65 -14.67 -2.37
C SER A 144 15.69 -13.56 -2.28
N LYS A 145 16.88 -13.77 -2.84
CA LYS A 145 17.90 -12.71 -2.97
C LYS A 145 17.38 -11.48 -3.73
N LYS A 146 16.24 -11.58 -4.42
CA LYS A 146 15.63 -10.52 -5.23
C LYS A 146 14.91 -9.45 -4.41
N GLY A 147 14.63 -9.71 -3.13
CA GLY A 147 13.90 -8.81 -2.24
C GLY A 147 12.90 -9.57 -1.38
N GLU A 148 12.19 -8.83 -0.54
CA GLU A 148 11.04 -9.32 0.22
C GLU A 148 9.77 -8.61 -0.23
N LEU A 149 8.64 -9.19 0.13
CA LEU A 149 7.34 -8.59 -0.13
C LEU A 149 7.13 -7.44 0.88
N ILE A 150 6.73 -6.29 0.36
CA ILE A 150 6.45 -5.07 1.12
C ILE A 150 4.99 -4.72 0.90
N THR A 151 4.31 -4.40 1.98
CA THR A 151 2.94 -3.92 1.99
C THR A 151 2.94 -2.40 1.99
N ILE A 152 2.11 -1.84 1.11
CA ILE A 152 1.73 -0.42 1.12
C ILE A 152 0.26 -0.39 1.50
N ASP A 153 -0.02 0.13 2.68
CA ASP A 153 -1.36 0.19 3.24
C ASP A 153 -1.78 1.65 3.38
N MET A 154 -2.87 2.00 2.71
CA MET A 154 -3.41 3.35 2.66
C MET A 154 -4.78 3.38 3.30
N ARG A 155 -5.04 4.43 4.07
CA ARG A 155 -6.38 4.78 4.56
C ARG A 155 -6.75 6.15 4.05
N LEU A 156 -7.94 6.27 3.48
CA LEU A 156 -8.39 7.49 2.84
C LEU A 156 -9.91 7.64 2.87
N SER A 157 -10.36 8.87 2.69
CA SER A 157 -11.77 9.19 2.51
C SER A 157 -12.07 9.48 1.05
N ILE A 158 -13.15 8.90 0.55
CA ILE A 158 -13.67 9.12 -0.81
C ILE A 158 -15.02 9.85 -0.66
N PRO A 159 -15.12 11.10 -1.14
CA PRO A 159 -16.35 11.89 -1.08
C PRO A 159 -17.54 11.26 -1.82
#